data_AF-A0AAD1A042-F1
#
_entry.id   AF-A0AAD1A042-F1
#
_cell.length_a   1.000
_cell.length_b   1.000
_cell.length_c   1.000
_cell.angle_alpha   90.00
_cell.angle_beta   90.00
_cell.angle_gamma   90.00
#
_symmetry.space_group_name_H-M   'P 1'
#
loop_
_entity.id
_entity.type
_entity.pdbx_description
1 polymer ?
#
loop_
_entity_poly.entity_id
_entity_poly.type
_entity_poly.pdbx_seq_one_letter_code
_entity_poly.pdbx_strand_id
1 'polypeptide(L)'
;MNRRRAKPSGIHLTETDAAQVKGMLVRGDRQHDIASWFGVNGGRIAEIAAGITYGWVASAAPDELPAPGPYLSGKAANAAMTALAEARAALAAAERQIRTRTG
;
A
#
# COMPACT_ATOMS: atom_id res chain seq x y z
N MET A 1 -5.52 -24.34 24.27
CA MET A 1 -4.58 -23.64 23.36
C MET A 1 -4.68 -22.13 23.59
N ASN A 2 -3.69 -21.53 24.24
CA ASN A 2 -3.67 -20.07 24.45
C ASN A 2 -3.13 -19.40 23.17
N ARG A 3 -4.00 -18.80 22.36
CA ARG A 3 -3.61 -18.15 21.09
C ARG A 3 -2.91 -16.82 21.41
N ARG A 4 -1.58 -16.81 21.42
CA ARG A 4 -0.81 -15.56 21.39
C ARG A 4 -1.13 -14.83 20.08
N ARG A 5 -1.71 -13.62 20.20
CA ARG A 5 -1.97 -12.75 19.05
C ARG A 5 -0.64 -12.21 18.52
N ALA A 6 -0.59 -11.95 17.21
CA ALA A 6 0.52 -11.20 16.62
C ALA A 6 0.58 -9.78 17.22
N LYS A 7 1.78 -9.20 17.23
CA LYS A 7 1.96 -7.79 17.64
C LYS A 7 1.10 -6.90 16.73
N PRO A 8 0.39 -5.90 17.28
CA PRO A 8 -0.36 -4.94 16.46
C PRO A 8 0.54 -4.29 15.41
N SER A 9 0.02 -4.06 14.20
CA SER A 9 0.78 -3.41 13.11
C SER A 9 1.13 -1.95 13.42
N GLY A 10 0.42 -1.31 14.36
CA GLY A 10 0.58 0.11 14.69
C GLY A 10 0.00 1.07 13.65
N ILE A 11 -0.61 0.54 12.58
CA ILE A 11 -1.27 1.34 11.54
C ILE A 11 -2.69 1.66 11.99
N HIS A 12 -3.02 2.95 12.00
CA HIS A 12 -4.34 3.47 12.33
C HIS A 12 -4.80 4.36 11.17
N LEU A 13 -6.02 4.12 10.69
CA LEU A 13 -6.63 4.98 9.68
C LEU A 13 -7.05 6.31 10.33
N THR A 14 -6.94 7.38 9.56
CA THR A 14 -7.43 8.71 9.89
C THR A 14 -8.81 8.94 9.26
N GLU A 15 -9.44 10.08 9.57
CA GLU A 15 -10.68 10.47 8.87
C GLU A 15 -10.43 10.69 7.37
N THR A 16 -9.28 11.26 6.99
CA THR A 16 -8.88 11.42 5.59
C THR A 16 -8.74 10.06 4.89
N ASP A 17 -8.10 9.08 5.54
CA ASP A 17 -8.01 7.72 4.99
C ASP A 17 -9.41 7.10 4.83
N ALA A 18 -10.30 7.29 5.79
CA ALA A 18 -11.67 6.78 5.71
C ALA A 18 -12.46 7.43 4.55
N ALA A 19 -12.28 8.72 4.30
CA ALA A 19 -12.86 9.41 3.15
C ALA A 19 -12.37 8.81 1.82
N GLN A 20 -11.06 8.55 1.71
CA GLN A 20 -10.47 7.90 0.54
C GLN A 20 -10.96 6.45 0.38
N VAL A 21 -11.01 5.65 1.45
CA VAL A 21 -11.56 4.28 1.43
C VAL A 21 -12.99 4.29 0.89
N LYS A 22 -13.85 5.21 1.37
CA LYS A 22 -15.23 5.33 0.87
C LYS A 22 -15.27 5.70 -0.60
N GLY A 23 -14.42 6.62 -1.06
CA GLY A 23 -14.35 6.98 -2.47
C GLY A 23 -13.85 5.84 -3.36
N MET A 24 -12.87 5.07 -2.89
CA MET A 24 -12.39 3.86 -3.58
C MET A 24 -13.48 2.79 -3.67
N LEU A 25 -14.28 2.60 -2.61
CA LEU A 25 -15.44 1.71 -2.63
C LEU A 25 -16.51 2.17 -3.64
N VAL A 26 -16.82 3.47 -3.66
CA VAL A 26 -17.77 4.08 -4.61
C VAL A 26 -17.26 3.92 -6.05
N ARG A 27 -15.95 4.07 -6.27
CA ARG A 27 -15.30 3.84 -7.57
C ARG A 27 -15.35 2.38 -8.02
N GLY A 28 -15.60 1.44 -7.11
CA GLY A 28 -15.72 0.01 -7.37
C GLY A 28 -14.45 -0.80 -7.07
N ASP A 29 -13.49 -0.22 -6.36
CA ASP A 29 -12.27 -0.91 -5.97
C ASP A 29 -12.57 -2.04 -4.98
N ARG A 30 -11.83 -3.15 -5.09
CA ARG A 30 -12.06 -4.32 -4.23
C ARG A 30 -11.54 -4.06 -2.83
N GLN A 31 -12.28 -4.48 -1.79
CA GLN A 31 -11.89 -4.26 -0.40
C GLN A 31 -10.49 -4.82 -0.05
N HIS A 32 -10.06 -5.93 -0.65
CA HIS A 32 -8.73 -6.48 -0.42
C HIS A 32 -7.62 -5.64 -1.06
N ASP A 33 -7.89 -5.01 -2.20
CA ASP A 33 -6.97 -4.08 -2.86
C ASP A 33 -6.85 -2.81 -2.01
N ILE A 34 -7.98 -2.25 -1.56
CA ILE A 34 -8.01 -1.10 -0.64
C ILE A 34 -7.24 -1.42 0.64
N ALA A 35 -7.47 -2.58 1.26
CA ALA A 35 -6.77 -3.00 2.46
C ALA A 35 -5.24 -3.09 2.25
N SER A 36 -4.82 -3.59 1.09
CA SER A 36 -3.41 -3.67 0.70
C SER A 36 -2.79 -2.28 0.53
N TRP A 37 -3.51 -1.33 -0.06
CA TRP A 37 -3.06 0.05 -0.22
C TRP A 37 -2.76 0.74 1.11
N PHE A 38 -3.68 0.62 2.07
CA PHE A 38 -3.52 1.24 3.40
C PHE A 38 -2.70 0.41 4.39
N GLY A 39 -2.27 -0.81 4.03
CA GLY A 39 -1.53 -1.70 4.93
C GLY A 39 -2.36 -2.15 6.15
N VAL A 40 -3.67 -2.28 6.00
CA VAL A 40 -4.59 -2.69 7.08
C VAL A 40 -5.23 -4.05 6.80
N ASN A 41 -5.86 -4.65 7.82
CA ASN A 41 -6.63 -5.86 7.64
C ASN A 41 -7.94 -5.58 6.88
N GLY A 42 -8.39 -6.51 6.03
CA GLY A 42 -9.64 -6.37 5.28
C GLY A 42 -10.88 -6.11 6.15
N GLY A 43 -10.91 -6.65 7.37
CA GLY A 43 -11.99 -6.37 8.34
C GLY A 43 -12.12 -4.87 8.68
N ARG A 44 -11.01 -4.12 8.68
CA ARG A 44 -11.05 -2.67 8.90
C ARG A 44 -11.75 -1.95 7.75
N ILE A 45 -11.50 -2.37 6.52
CA ILE A 45 -12.18 -1.82 5.34
C ILE A 45 -13.66 -2.18 5.37
N ALA A 46 -14.02 -3.40 5.78
CA ALA A 46 -15.40 -3.82 5.94
C ALA A 46 -16.15 -3.00 7.01
N GLU A 47 -15.50 -2.66 8.14
CA GLU A 47 -16.06 -1.77 9.18
C GLU A 47 -16.36 -0.36 8.63
N ILE A 48 -15.49 0.20 7.79
CA ILE A 48 -15.71 1.50 7.13
C ILE A 48 -16.84 1.39 6.10
N ALA A 49 -16.85 0.32 5.29
CA ALA A 49 -17.89 0.09 4.28
C ALA A 49 -19.29 -0.05 4.90
N ALA A 50 -19.38 -0.67 6.08
CA ALA A 50 -20.62 -0.79 6.84
C ALA A 50 -20.98 0.47 7.65
N GLY A 51 -20.13 1.50 7.64
CA GLY A 51 -20.33 2.73 8.43
C GLY A 51 -20.16 2.56 9.94
N ILE A 52 -19.65 1.41 10.41
CA ILE A 52 -19.42 1.12 11.84
C ILE A 52 -18.33 2.04 12.40
N THR A 53 -17.28 2.28 11.62
CA THR A 53 -16.23 3.25 11.93
C THR A 53 -16.27 4.37 10.90
N TYR A 54 -16.01 5.60 11.35
CA TYR A 54 -16.02 6.79 10.50
C TYR A 54 -17.35 7.00 9.75
N GLY A 55 -18.47 6.56 10.29
CA GLY A 55 -19.78 6.65 9.63
C GLY A 55 -20.14 8.08 9.18
N TRP A 56 -19.71 9.08 9.96
CA TRP A 56 -19.91 10.51 9.71
C TRP A 56 -19.04 11.11 8.60
N VAL A 57 -17.97 10.44 8.20
CA VAL A 57 -17.02 10.96 7.20
C VAL A 57 -17.60 10.83 5.79
N ALA A 58 -17.63 11.92 5.03
CA ALA A 58 -18.04 11.88 3.63
C ALA A 58 -17.00 11.15 2.75
N SER A 59 -17.43 10.60 1.61
CA SER A 59 -16.51 10.08 0.61
C SER A 59 -15.65 11.21 0.04
N ALA A 60 -14.35 10.95 -0.15
CA ALA A 60 -13.46 11.83 -0.89
C ALA A 60 -13.88 11.95 -2.37
N ALA A 61 -13.54 13.06 -3.00
CA ALA A 61 -13.80 13.30 -4.41
C ALA A 61 -12.86 12.46 -5.31
N PRO A 62 -13.23 12.14 -6.56
CA PRO A 62 -12.45 11.26 -7.43
C PRO A 62 -10.99 11.70 -7.67
N ASP A 63 -10.71 13.00 -7.64
CA ASP A 63 -9.38 13.61 -7.80
C ASP A 63 -8.52 13.55 -6.53
N GLU A 64 -9.11 13.24 -5.39
CA GLU A 64 -8.42 13.03 -4.10
C GLU A 64 -8.08 11.55 -3.84
N LEU A 65 -8.52 10.66 -4.73
CA LEU A 65 -8.30 9.22 -4.60
C LEU A 65 -6.93 8.83 -5.15
N PRO A 66 -6.29 7.79 -4.59
CA PRO A 66 -5.15 7.16 -5.24
C PRO A 66 -5.56 6.63 -6.61
N ALA A 67 -4.57 6.45 -7.50
CA ALA A 67 -4.80 5.83 -8.80
C ALA A 67 -5.53 4.49 -8.65
N PRO A 68 -6.42 4.12 -9.58
CA PRO A 68 -7.10 2.83 -9.53
C PRO A 68 -6.08 1.68 -9.60
N GLY A 69 -6.37 0.61 -8.87
CA GLY A 69 -5.53 -0.60 -8.81
C GLY A 69 -5.46 -1.37 -10.14
N PRO A 70 -4.76 -2.52 -10.16
CA PRO A 70 -4.37 -3.32 -8.98
C PRO A 70 -3.21 -2.72 -8.20
N TYR A 71 -3.33 -2.70 -6.87
CA TYR A 71 -2.24 -2.27 -6.00
C TYR A 71 -1.20 -3.38 -5.84
N LEU A 72 0.07 -2.99 -5.66
CA LEU A 72 1.14 -3.96 -5.49
C LEU A 72 0.88 -4.84 -4.26
N SER A 73 0.86 -6.15 -4.45
CA SER A 73 0.95 -7.08 -3.33
C SER A 73 2.29 -6.93 -2.61
N GLY A 74 2.35 -7.32 -1.33
CA GLY A 74 3.63 -7.36 -0.60
C GLY A 74 4.70 -8.20 -1.30
N LYS A 75 4.31 -9.28 -1.98
CA LYS A 75 5.22 -10.10 -2.79
C LYS A 75 5.78 -9.32 -3.99
N ALA A 76 4.92 -8.59 -4.70
CA ALA A 76 5.34 -7.77 -5.83
C ALA A 76 6.24 -6.60 -5.39
N ALA A 77 5.94 -5.98 -4.24
CA ALA A 77 6.77 -4.93 -3.66
C ALA A 77 8.15 -5.45 -3.27
N ASN A 78 8.23 -6.61 -2.63
CA ASN A 78 9.52 -7.24 -2.31
C ASN A 78 10.34 -7.56 -3.56
N ALA A 79 9.70 -8.15 -4.59
CA ALA A 79 10.36 -8.43 -5.86
C ALA A 79 10.90 -7.16 -6.54
N ALA A 80 10.11 -6.08 -6.55
CA ALA A 80 10.53 -4.79 -7.09
C ALA A 80 11.73 -4.20 -6.34
N MET A 81 11.74 -4.30 -5.01
CA MET A 81 12.86 -3.84 -4.18
C MET A 81 14.15 -4.63 -4.44
N THR A 82 14.05 -5.97 -4.59
CA THR A 82 15.19 -6.81 -4.95
C THR A 82 15.74 -6.44 -6.33
N ALA A 83 14.87 -6.33 -7.34
CA ALA A 83 15.28 -5.96 -8.69
C ALA A 83 15.95 -4.56 -8.72
N LEU A 84 15.44 -3.61 -7.93
CA LEU A 84 16.05 -2.28 -7.81
C LEU A 84 17.45 -2.34 -7.19
N ALA A 85 17.66 -3.18 -6.17
CA ALA A 85 18.97 -3.36 -5.54
C ALA A 85 19.98 -3.96 -6.52
N GLU A 86 19.58 -4.97 -7.30
CA GLU A 86 20.40 -5.58 -8.33
C GLU A 86 20.78 -4.57 -9.43
N ALA A 87 19.81 -3.79 -9.91
CA ALA A 87 20.04 -2.76 -10.92
C ALA A 87 21.06 -1.71 -10.42
N ARG A 88 20.94 -1.26 -9.17
CA ARG A 88 21.91 -0.33 -8.55
C ARG A 88 23.32 -0.94 -8.47
N ALA A 89 23.43 -2.22 -8.10
CA ALA A 89 24.72 -2.90 -8.02
C ALA A 89 25.38 -3.02 -9.40
N ALA A 90 24.60 -3.34 -10.44
CA ALA A 90 25.08 -3.42 -11.81
C ALA A 90 25.58 -2.07 -12.34
N LEU A 91 24.83 -0.98 -12.11
CA LEU A 91 25.25 0.38 -12.46
C LEU A 91 26.56 0.77 -11.77
N ALA A 92 26.68 0.53 -10.46
CA ALA A 92 27.90 0.82 -9.72
C ALA A 92 29.12 0.01 -10.22
N ALA A 93 28.90 -1.22 -10.68
CA ALA A 93 29.96 -2.04 -11.28
C ALA A 93 30.41 -1.47 -12.65
N ALA A 94 29.45 -1.06 -13.49
CA ALA A 94 29.72 -0.44 -14.78
C ALA A 94 30.51 0.88 -14.61
N GLU A 95 30.13 1.72 -13.65
CA GLU A 95 30.86 2.96 -13.33
C GLU A 95 32.33 2.71 -12.95
N ARG A 96 32.60 1.68 -12.13
CA ARG A 96 33.97 1.30 -11.77
C ARG A 96 34.77 0.87 -13.01
N GLN A 97 34.18 0.05 -13.88
CA GLN A 97 34.84 -0.41 -15.10
C GLN A 97 35.18 0.73 -16.08
N ILE A 98 34.28 1.70 -16.22
CA ILE A 98 34.52 2.89 -17.05
C ILE A 98 35.70 3.67 -16.47
N ARG A 99 35.67 3.96 -15.17
CA ARG A 99 36.73 4.75 -14.51
C ARG A 99 38.11 4.10 -14.62
N THR A 100 38.21 2.78 -14.48
CA THR A 100 39.48 2.03 -14.60
C THR A 100 40.01 1.94 -16.03
N ARG A 101 39.19 2.23 -17.05
CA ARG A 101 39.58 2.19 -18.46
C ARG A 101 40.02 3.55 -19.00
N THR A 102 39.62 4.63 -18.36
CA THR A 102 39.91 6.02 -18.78
C THR A 102 40.99 6.71 -17.95
N GLY A 103 41.53 6.05 -16.92
CA GLY A 103 42.70 6.49 -16.15
C GLY A 103 43.85 5.54 -16.35
#